data_AF-A0A925QCN0-F1
#
_entry.id   AF-A0A925QCN0-F1
#
_cell.length_a   1.000
_cell.length_b   1.000
_cell.length_c   1.000
_cell.angle_alpha   90.00
_cell.angle_beta   90.00
_cell.angle_gamma   90.00
#
_symmetry.space_group_name_H-M   'P 1'
#
loop_
_entity.id
_entity.type
_entity.pdbx_description
1 polymer ?
#
loop_
_entity_poly.entity_id
_entity_poly.type
_entity_poly.pdbx_seq_one_letter_code
_entity_poly.pdbx_strand_id
1 'polypeptide(L)'
;VETPNGRVDCGQQGFLPEPLPTAQKDRFRGVRIFDITDIRNPKQVAAVQTCRGSHTHTLVVDPNDKNNVYIYVSGTSFVRPSQELAGCSDAPPDKDPNTALFRIDVIKVPLATPQNARVVSSPRLFMDPKTGALNGLNNGGTHGNNGGLEKPSPTDQCHDITVYPEIGLAAGACSGNGILLDIKDPVNPKLIDAVNDPNYAYWHSASFSNDGKKVVFTDEWGGGLGARCRANDPNKWGANALFRLTDNKLSFASYYKLPAAQGDSENCVAHNGSLIPVPGRDIKVQAWYQGGISLMDFTDPDNPFEIAYFDRGPIDPNMLVLGGHWSAYWYNGHIYASEIARGLDIFELTPTKFLTQNEINAAEAVRVAALNVQNQEKIEWPRTLVVAKAYLDQLERSQALPGSRIAALRQAIQTAESSNMRRRDLAKLKSLAPSLEKSAVITKSAADSTRLQALAEILKRPEGSSSVKP
;
A
#
# COMPACT_ATOMS: atom_id res chain seq x y z
N VAL A 1 -0.75 16.91 -10.80
CA VAL A 1 0.07 18.10 -11.16
C VAL A 1 0.12 18.99 -9.94
N GLU A 2 1.28 19.03 -9.32
CA GLU A 2 1.55 19.80 -8.11
C GLU A 2 2.30 21.09 -8.42
N THR A 3 3.32 20.97 -9.27
CA THR A 3 4.26 22.04 -9.61
C THR A 3 3.56 23.25 -10.23
N PRO A 4 3.99 24.48 -9.89
CA PRO A 4 3.33 25.70 -10.35
C PRO A 4 3.61 26.05 -11.83
N ASN A 5 4.44 25.27 -12.52
CA ASN A 5 4.81 25.50 -13.92
C ASN A 5 3.79 24.98 -14.95
N GLY A 6 2.80 24.18 -14.53
CA GLY A 6 1.81 23.59 -15.43
C GLY A 6 0.88 24.63 -16.06
N ARG A 7 0.48 24.40 -17.32
CA ARG A 7 -0.52 25.22 -18.05
C ARG A 7 -1.78 24.45 -18.38
N VAL A 8 -2.95 25.08 -18.40
CA VAL A 8 -4.23 24.43 -18.73
C VAL A 8 -4.18 23.76 -20.11
N ASP A 9 -3.54 24.42 -21.07
CA ASP A 9 -3.36 24.00 -22.47
C ASP A 9 -2.23 22.96 -22.72
N CYS A 10 -1.49 22.55 -21.69
CA CYS A 10 -0.28 21.70 -21.82
C CYS A 10 0.84 22.32 -22.68
N GLY A 11 0.84 23.64 -22.89
CA GLY A 11 1.88 24.33 -23.64
C GLY A 11 3.26 24.21 -22.98
N GLN A 12 4.31 24.23 -23.80
CA GLN A 12 5.71 24.14 -23.34
C GLN A 12 6.21 25.43 -22.68
N GLN A 13 5.47 26.53 -22.79
CA GLN A 13 5.78 27.84 -22.21
C GLN A 13 5.37 27.91 -20.73
N GLY A 14 5.80 26.92 -19.93
CA GLY A 14 5.46 26.81 -18.51
C GLY A 14 5.79 28.07 -17.71
N PHE A 15 5.18 28.19 -16.54
CA PHE A 15 5.49 29.30 -15.62
C PHE A 15 6.77 29.02 -14.85
N LEU A 16 7.56 30.07 -14.55
CA LEU A 16 8.71 29.93 -13.66
C LEU A 16 8.24 29.43 -12.29
N PRO A 17 8.94 28.46 -11.67
CA PRO A 17 8.54 27.93 -10.38
C PRO A 17 8.85 28.87 -9.21
N GLU A 18 9.89 29.72 -9.36
CA GLU A 18 10.33 30.67 -8.35
C GLU A 18 10.68 32.04 -8.96
N PRO A 19 10.50 33.15 -8.21
CA PRO A 19 9.80 33.23 -6.91
C PRO A 19 8.29 32.94 -7.06
N LEU A 20 7.57 32.70 -5.94
CA LEU A 20 6.13 32.37 -5.95
C LEU A 20 5.38 33.29 -6.92
N PRO A 21 4.83 32.77 -8.04
CA PRO A 21 4.51 33.67 -9.13
C PRO A 21 3.10 34.22 -8.95
N THR A 22 2.92 35.48 -9.36
CA THR A 22 1.63 36.18 -9.44
C THR A 22 0.54 35.29 -10.04
N ALA A 23 -0.73 35.54 -9.71
CA ALA A 23 -1.84 34.75 -10.24
C ALA A 23 -1.81 34.73 -11.78
N GLN A 24 -1.86 33.52 -12.37
CA GLN A 24 -1.82 33.32 -13.82
C GLN A 24 -3.07 32.59 -14.26
N LYS A 25 -3.85 33.18 -15.17
CA LYS A 25 -5.11 32.59 -15.66
C LYS A 25 -4.93 31.23 -16.32
N ASP A 26 -3.80 31.03 -17.00
CA ASP A 26 -3.53 29.78 -17.73
C ASP A 26 -2.79 28.73 -16.86
N ARG A 27 -2.51 29.00 -15.58
CA ARG A 27 -1.83 28.03 -14.71
C ARG A 27 -2.75 26.88 -14.35
N PHE A 28 -2.21 25.66 -14.44
CA PHE A 28 -2.91 24.44 -14.06
C PHE A 28 -2.20 23.74 -12.90
N ARG A 29 -2.98 23.48 -11.84
CA ARG A 29 -2.60 22.64 -10.71
C ARG A 29 -3.81 21.77 -10.33
N GLY A 30 -3.62 20.46 -10.25
CA GLY A 30 -4.70 19.49 -10.01
C GLY A 30 -4.53 18.19 -10.81
N VAL A 31 -5.65 17.60 -11.21
CA VAL A 31 -5.71 16.28 -11.86
C VAL A 31 -6.15 16.41 -13.32
N ARG A 32 -5.40 15.78 -14.23
CA ARG A 32 -5.77 15.65 -15.64
C ARG A 32 -6.34 14.26 -15.88
N ILE A 33 -7.35 14.18 -16.74
CA ILE A 33 -7.95 12.92 -17.14
C ILE A 33 -7.74 12.76 -18.64
N PHE A 34 -7.16 11.64 -19.03
CA PHE A 34 -6.88 11.30 -20.41
C PHE A 34 -7.68 10.06 -20.82
N ASP A 35 -8.30 10.11 -21.99
CA ASP A 35 -8.73 8.93 -22.73
C ASP A 35 -7.51 8.33 -23.44
N ILE A 36 -7.21 7.08 -23.10
CA ILE A 36 -6.09 6.30 -23.61
C ILE A 36 -6.54 5.10 -24.45
N THR A 37 -7.78 5.13 -24.98
CA THR A 37 -8.31 4.09 -25.88
C THR A 37 -7.37 3.85 -27.06
N ASP A 38 -6.76 4.93 -27.57
CA ASP A 38 -5.56 4.86 -28.41
C ASP A 38 -4.35 5.34 -27.59
N ILE A 39 -3.57 4.40 -27.05
CA ILE A 39 -2.38 4.70 -26.24
C ILE A 39 -1.31 5.49 -26.99
N ARG A 40 -1.32 5.46 -28.34
CA ARG A 40 -0.39 6.24 -29.16
C ARG A 40 -0.83 7.70 -29.30
N ASN A 41 -2.10 7.99 -29.08
CA ASN A 41 -2.69 9.32 -29.22
C ASN A 41 -3.61 9.64 -28.03
N PRO A 42 -3.06 9.77 -26.80
CA PRO A 42 -3.86 10.07 -25.61
C PRO A 42 -4.55 11.44 -25.76
N LYS A 43 -5.83 11.51 -25.38
CA LYS A 43 -6.64 12.74 -25.47
C LYS A 43 -7.02 13.21 -24.08
N GLN A 44 -6.66 14.44 -23.73
CA GLN A 44 -7.14 15.01 -22.48
C GLN A 44 -8.64 15.29 -22.57
N VAL A 45 -9.43 14.64 -21.71
CA VAL A 45 -10.89 14.79 -21.66
C VAL A 45 -11.35 15.71 -20.52
N ALA A 46 -10.54 15.86 -19.47
CA ALA A 46 -10.81 16.80 -18.38
C ALA A 46 -9.52 17.33 -17.73
N ALA A 47 -9.63 18.51 -17.11
CA ALA A 47 -8.59 19.15 -16.31
C ALA A 47 -9.25 19.75 -15.06
N VAL A 48 -9.17 19.02 -13.95
CA VAL A 48 -9.80 19.41 -12.69
C VAL A 48 -8.78 20.12 -11.81
N GLN A 49 -9.02 21.39 -11.53
CA GLN A 49 -8.07 22.18 -10.75
C GLN A 49 -8.39 22.15 -9.25
N THR A 50 -7.34 22.18 -8.42
CA THR A 50 -7.43 22.15 -6.94
C THR A 50 -6.62 23.30 -6.33
N CYS A 51 -6.90 23.67 -5.08
CA CYS A 51 -6.22 24.82 -4.46
C CYS A 51 -4.72 24.60 -4.18
N ARG A 52 -4.32 23.34 -4.02
CA ARG A 52 -2.96 22.95 -3.64
C ARG A 52 -2.31 21.99 -4.65
N GLY A 53 -2.88 21.91 -5.85
CA GLY A 53 -2.48 20.92 -6.85
C GLY A 53 -2.79 19.48 -6.42
N SER A 54 -2.11 18.53 -7.05
CA SER A 54 -2.15 17.12 -6.71
C SER A 54 -0.71 16.61 -6.71
N HIS A 55 -0.20 16.37 -5.51
CA HIS A 55 1.09 15.76 -5.23
C HIS A 55 0.99 14.26 -5.47
N THR A 56 0.11 13.61 -4.69
CA THR A 56 -0.41 12.29 -5.02
C THR A 56 -1.93 12.36 -5.20
N HIS A 57 -2.48 11.31 -5.77
CA HIS A 57 -3.92 11.11 -5.78
C HIS A 57 -4.23 9.62 -5.91
N THR A 58 -5.29 9.20 -5.24
CA THR A 58 -5.68 7.79 -5.18
C THR A 58 -7.02 7.60 -5.86
N LEU A 59 -7.07 6.64 -6.79
CA LEU A 59 -8.31 6.20 -7.41
C LEU A 59 -9.11 5.39 -6.38
N VAL A 60 -10.38 5.72 -6.22
CA VAL A 60 -11.31 5.04 -5.32
C VAL A 60 -12.46 4.50 -6.15
N VAL A 61 -12.53 3.17 -6.24
CA VAL A 61 -13.61 2.46 -6.93
C VAL A 61 -14.62 2.03 -5.88
N ASP A 62 -15.80 2.64 -5.89
CA ASP A 62 -16.87 2.28 -4.96
C ASP A 62 -17.58 1.00 -5.43
N PRO A 63 -17.61 -0.07 -4.60
CA PRO A 63 -18.34 -1.30 -4.93
C PRO A 63 -19.83 -1.07 -5.25
N ASN A 64 -20.41 0.03 -4.76
CA ASN A 64 -21.83 0.37 -4.90
C ASN A 64 -22.12 1.38 -6.02
N ASP A 65 -21.11 1.97 -6.66
CA ASP A 65 -21.27 2.94 -7.74
C ASP A 65 -20.40 2.58 -8.96
N LYS A 66 -20.96 1.74 -9.84
CA LYS A 66 -20.27 1.32 -11.08
C LYS A 66 -20.25 2.39 -12.18
N ASN A 67 -20.97 3.50 -12.01
CA ASN A 67 -21.09 4.54 -13.04
C ASN A 67 -20.02 5.63 -12.87
N ASN A 68 -19.34 5.66 -11.73
CA ASN A 68 -18.39 6.69 -11.39
C ASN A 68 -17.16 6.09 -10.73
N VAL A 69 -16.04 6.79 -10.86
CA VAL A 69 -14.88 6.59 -10.00
C VAL A 69 -14.60 7.89 -9.26
N TYR A 70 -14.01 7.76 -8.08
CA TYR A 70 -13.66 8.89 -7.23
C TYR A 70 -12.13 9.00 -7.17
N ILE A 71 -11.63 10.19 -6.91
CA ILE A 71 -10.19 10.43 -6.75
C ILE A 71 -9.99 11.25 -5.49
N TYR A 72 -9.22 10.73 -4.55
CA TYR A 72 -8.77 11.46 -3.37
C TYR A 72 -7.48 12.19 -3.70
N VAL A 73 -7.52 13.51 -3.67
CA VAL A 73 -6.38 14.35 -4.04
C VAL A 73 -5.66 14.84 -2.79
N SER A 74 -4.42 14.40 -2.65
CA SER A 74 -3.47 14.92 -1.67
C SER A 74 -2.74 16.12 -2.25
N GLY A 75 -3.14 17.32 -1.82
CA GLY A 75 -2.47 18.57 -2.19
C GLY A 75 -1.51 19.03 -1.09
N THR A 76 -0.21 18.98 -1.36
CA THR A 76 0.86 19.33 -0.40
C THR A 76 1.51 20.68 -0.71
N SER A 77 1.39 21.16 -1.94
CA SER A 77 1.99 22.41 -2.39
C SER A 77 1.27 23.64 -1.81
N PHE A 78 1.88 24.82 -1.97
CA PHE A 78 1.35 26.08 -1.45
C PHE A 78 -0.08 26.34 -1.97
N VAL A 79 -0.91 27.03 -1.17
CA VAL A 79 -2.24 27.42 -1.61
C VAL A 79 -2.11 28.55 -2.64
N ARG A 80 -2.70 28.37 -3.82
CA ARG A 80 -2.65 29.42 -4.85
C ARG A 80 -3.53 30.62 -4.50
N PRO A 81 -3.22 31.81 -5.08
CA PRO A 81 -4.05 32.99 -4.90
C PRO A 81 -5.49 32.78 -5.38
N SER A 82 -6.44 33.42 -4.70
CA SER A 82 -7.87 33.34 -5.06
C SER A 82 -8.19 33.94 -6.44
N GLN A 83 -7.31 34.81 -6.96
CA GLN A 83 -7.39 35.34 -8.32
C GLN A 83 -7.07 34.28 -9.40
N GLU A 84 -6.35 33.22 -9.03
CA GLU A 84 -6.08 32.08 -9.92
C GLU A 84 -7.20 31.02 -9.83
N LEU A 85 -7.67 30.73 -8.61
CA LEU A 85 -8.87 29.93 -8.40
C LEU A 85 -9.65 30.46 -7.19
N ALA A 86 -10.89 30.87 -7.44
CA ALA A 86 -11.79 31.34 -6.39
C ALA A 86 -11.99 30.29 -5.30
N GLY A 87 -12.04 30.72 -4.04
CA GLY A 87 -12.22 29.85 -2.87
C GLY A 87 -10.94 29.25 -2.30
N CYS A 88 -9.76 29.57 -2.86
CA CYS A 88 -8.47 29.19 -2.27
C CYS A 88 -7.99 30.22 -1.24
N SER A 89 -7.55 29.73 -0.09
CA SER A 89 -7.07 30.53 1.04
C SER A 89 -6.03 29.75 1.85
N ASP A 90 -4.90 30.36 2.15
CA ASP A 90 -3.85 29.88 3.06
C ASP A 90 -4.02 30.40 4.49
N ALA A 91 -5.06 31.20 4.75
CA ALA A 91 -5.27 31.77 6.05
C ALA A 91 -5.46 30.65 7.11
N PRO A 92 -4.94 30.84 8.34
CA PRO A 92 -5.19 29.95 9.45
C PRO A 92 -6.69 29.69 9.71
N PRO A 93 -7.07 28.51 10.24
CA PRO A 93 -8.47 28.15 10.49
C PRO A 93 -9.31 29.15 11.29
N ASP A 94 -8.70 29.88 12.23
CA ASP A 94 -9.34 30.91 13.05
C ASP A 94 -9.66 32.19 12.27
N LYS A 95 -8.97 32.42 11.15
CA LYS A 95 -9.20 33.56 10.24
C LYS A 95 -10.08 33.20 9.05
N ASP A 96 -9.91 31.99 8.52
CA ASP A 96 -10.72 31.47 7.42
C ASP A 96 -11.04 29.98 7.62
N PRO A 97 -12.28 29.64 8.03
CA PRO A 97 -12.70 28.25 8.16
C PRO A 97 -12.78 27.52 6.81
N ASN A 98 -12.71 28.24 5.68
CA ASN A 98 -12.66 27.68 4.33
C ASN A 98 -11.23 27.49 3.80
N THR A 99 -10.20 27.66 4.64
CA THR A 99 -8.79 27.40 4.33
C THR A 99 -8.58 26.12 3.52
N ALA A 100 -7.67 26.13 2.55
CA ALA A 100 -7.33 24.96 1.76
C ALA A 100 -6.38 23.99 2.47
N LEU A 101 -5.88 24.37 3.65
CA LEU A 101 -5.16 23.50 4.56
C LEU A 101 -6.11 22.52 5.25
N PHE A 102 -5.58 21.44 5.83
CA PHE A 102 -6.35 20.49 6.66
C PHE A 102 -7.52 19.81 5.91
N ARG A 103 -7.36 19.55 4.62
CA ARG A 103 -8.36 18.84 3.80
C ARG A 103 -7.72 18.08 2.65
N ILE A 104 -8.48 17.14 2.09
CA ILE A 104 -8.25 16.64 0.73
C ILE A 104 -9.33 17.20 -0.19
N ASP A 105 -9.14 17.11 -1.50
CA ASP A 105 -10.20 17.33 -2.48
C ASP A 105 -10.65 15.98 -3.05
N VAL A 106 -11.97 15.75 -3.17
CA VAL A 106 -12.52 14.55 -3.80
C VAL A 106 -13.08 14.92 -5.16
N ILE A 107 -12.56 14.27 -6.20
CA ILE A 107 -13.05 14.43 -7.57
C ILE A 107 -13.96 13.26 -7.91
N LYS A 108 -15.13 13.54 -8.48
CA LYS A 108 -16.00 12.52 -9.08
C LYS A 108 -15.79 12.52 -10.59
N VAL A 109 -15.57 11.34 -11.15
CA VAL A 109 -15.41 11.12 -12.60
C VAL A 109 -16.53 10.20 -13.08
N PRO A 110 -17.54 10.73 -13.80
CA PRO A 110 -18.56 9.90 -14.44
C PRO A 110 -17.94 9.13 -15.60
N LEU A 111 -17.98 7.79 -15.57
CA LEU A 111 -17.29 6.95 -16.57
C LEU A 111 -17.85 7.14 -17.98
N ALA A 112 -19.15 7.39 -18.11
CA ALA A 112 -19.80 7.63 -19.40
C ALA A 112 -19.51 9.04 -19.97
N THR A 113 -19.13 10.00 -19.11
CA THR A 113 -18.86 11.40 -19.50
C THR A 113 -17.70 11.96 -18.67
N PRO A 114 -16.46 11.47 -18.85
CA PRO A 114 -15.32 11.84 -18.01
C PRO A 114 -14.97 13.34 -18.09
N GLN A 115 -15.37 14.02 -19.16
CA GLN A 115 -15.25 15.48 -19.31
C GLN A 115 -16.02 16.29 -18.24
N ASN A 116 -17.00 15.68 -17.57
CA ASN A 116 -17.78 16.30 -16.50
C ASN A 116 -17.14 16.11 -15.11
N ALA A 117 -15.91 15.58 -15.05
CA ALA A 117 -15.18 15.41 -13.81
C ALA A 117 -14.97 16.75 -13.09
N ARG A 118 -15.17 16.74 -11.77
CA ARG A 118 -15.06 17.94 -10.93
C ARG A 118 -14.84 17.56 -9.48
N VAL A 119 -14.29 18.49 -8.70
CA VAL A 119 -14.31 18.39 -7.24
C VAL A 119 -15.77 18.38 -6.76
N VAL A 120 -16.15 17.37 -6.00
CA VAL A 120 -17.51 17.22 -5.43
C VAL A 120 -17.55 17.46 -3.94
N SER A 121 -16.41 17.37 -3.25
CA SER A 121 -16.27 17.70 -1.84
C SER A 121 -14.81 17.99 -1.49
N SER A 122 -14.60 18.64 -0.34
CA SER A 122 -13.27 18.90 0.23
C SER A 122 -13.26 18.57 1.74
N PRO A 123 -13.27 17.28 2.12
CA PRO A 123 -13.48 16.84 3.49
C PRO A 123 -12.34 17.24 4.45
N ARG A 124 -12.72 17.63 5.68
CA ARG A 124 -11.83 18.09 6.75
C ARG A 124 -11.29 16.91 7.56
N LEU A 125 -10.27 16.23 7.02
CA LEU A 125 -9.74 14.98 7.60
C LEU A 125 -8.91 15.14 8.87
N PHE A 126 -8.56 16.36 9.26
CA PHE A 126 -7.69 16.65 10.42
C PHE A 126 -8.44 17.36 11.55
N MET A 127 -9.76 17.51 11.40
CA MET A 127 -10.59 18.21 12.36
C MET A 127 -10.80 17.35 13.60
N ASP A 128 -10.64 17.94 14.78
CA ASP A 128 -11.03 17.30 16.04
C ASP A 128 -12.56 17.16 16.07
N PRO A 129 -13.12 15.94 16.12
CA PRO A 129 -14.57 15.74 16.08
C PRO A 129 -15.28 16.26 17.34
N LYS A 130 -14.58 16.47 18.46
CA LYS A 130 -15.17 16.99 19.70
C LYS A 130 -15.23 18.51 19.72
N THR A 131 -14.16 19.16 19.31
CA THR A 131 -14.03 20.63 19.38
C THR A 131 -14.37 21.33 18.07
N GLY A 132 -14.35 20.62 16.95
CA GLY A 132 -14.50 21.18 15.60
C GLY A 132 -13.26 21.93 15.12
N ALA A 133 -12.15 21.91 15.87
CA ALA A 133 -10.91 22.57 15.47
C ALA A 133 -10.32 21.88 14.23
N LEU A 134 -10.16 22.62 13.12
CA LEU A 134 -9.69 22.05 11.84
C LEU A 134 -8.27 21.46 11.90
N ASN A 135 -7.46 21.94 12.84
CA ASN A 135 -6.09 21.52 13.11
C ASN A 135 -6.00 20.62 14.35
N GLY A 136 -6.95 19.69 14.49
CA GLY A 136 -7.05 18.78 15.63
C GLY A 136 -5.89 17.79 15.77
N LEU A 137 -5.13 17.56 14.69
CA LEU A 137 -3.91 16.77 14.68
C LEU A 137 -2.67 17.68 14.72
N ASN A 138 -2.38 18.24 15.90
CA ASN A 138 -1.22 19.11 16.15
C ASN A 138 -0.13 18.43 17.01
N ASN A 139 -0.25 17.12 17.20
CA ASN A 139 0.71 16.29 17.91
C ASN A 139 1.72 15.61 16.98
N GLY A 140 1.73 15.97 15.69
CA GLY A 140 2.64 15.49 14.66
C GLY A 140 4.08 15.94 14.90
N GLY A 141 4.72 15.42 15.95
CA GLY A 141 6.12 15.59 16.27
C GLY A 141 6.91 14.35 15.90
N THR A 142 8.17 14.55 15.53
CA THR A 142 9.02 13.55 14.90
C THR A 142 10.47 13.69 15.35
N HIS A 143 11.32 12.73 15.00
CA HIS A 143 12.76 12.93 15.01
C HIS A 143 13.20 13.63 13.72
N GLY A 144 14.02 14.66 13.84
CA GLY A 144 14.51 15.46 12.73
C GLY A 144 15.63 14.80 11.94
N ASN A 145 16.10 15.47 10.90
CA ASN A 145 17.17 14.98 10.01
C ASN A 145 18.48 14.61 10.74
N ASN A 146 18.73 15.17 11.92
CA ASN A 146 19.92 14.89 12.73
C ASN A 146 19.65 13.97 13.93
N GLY A 147 18.46 13.34 14.00
CA GLY A 147 18.06 12.46 15.10
C GLY A 147 17.64 13.17 16.39
N GLY A 148 17.58 14.51 16.39
CA GLY A 148 17.02 15.30 17.50
C GLY A 148 15.50 15.36 17.44
N LEU A 149 14.82 15.44 18.58
CA LEU A 149 13.36 15.61 18.61
C LEU A 149 12.98 16.99 18.05
N GLU A 150 12.06 17.01 17.10
CA GLU A 150 11.47 18.24 16.56
C GLU A 150 10.21 18.63 17.34
N LYS A 151 9.89 19.93 17.34
CA LYS A 151 8.63 20.40 17.92
C LYS A 151 7.47 19.88 17.07
N PRO A 152 6.36 19.43 17.68
CA PRO A 152 5.17 19.04 16.95
C PRO A 152 4.72 20.15 15.99
N SER A 153 4.42 19.76 14.76
CA SER A 153 3.83 20.62 13.74
C SER A 153 2.40 20.18 13.43
N PRO A 154 1.53 21.08 12.97
CA PRO A 154 0.19 20.70 12.53
C PRO A 154 0.25 19.74 11.35
N THR A 155 -0.53 18.66 11.42
CA THR A 155 -0.80 17.79 10.28
C THR A 155 -1.91 18.40 9.44
N ASP A 156 -1.55 18.94 8.30
CA ASP A 156 -2.40 19.74 7.42
C ASP A 156 -2.59 19.16 6.01
N GLN A 157 -1.92 18.05 5.71
CA GLN A 157 -1.98 17.35 4.43
C GLN A 157 -1.58 15.88 4.57
N CYS A 158 -2.11 15.04 3.68
CA CYS A 158 -1.61 13.70 3.50
C CYS A 158 -0.58 13.66 2.37
N HIS A 159 0.46 12.84 2.52
CA HIS A 159 1.35 12.45 1.44
C HIS A 159 0.62 11.41 0.60
N ASP A 160 0.52 10.16 1.05
CA ASP A 160 -0.23 9.10 0.38
C ASP A 160 -1.50 8.71 1.14
N ILE A 161 -2.48 8.22 0.39
CA ILE A 161 -3.67 7.55 0.92
C ILE A 161 -3.83 6.21 0.20
N THR A 162 -3.80 5.11 0.92
CA THR A 162 -4.14 3.79 0.38
C THR A 162 -5.58 3.48 0.73
N VAL A 163 -6.41 3.22 -0.27
CA VAL A 163 -7.82 2.84 -0.08
C VAL A 163 -7.98 1.33 -0.17
N TYR A 164 -8.93 0.79 0.59
CA TYR A 164 -9.35 -0.61 0.53
C TYR A 164 -10.90 -0.65 0.51
N PRO A 165 -11.51 -0.39 -0.67
CA PRO A 165 -12.96 -0.18 -0.79
C PRO A 165 -13.82 -1.36 -0.32
N GLU A 166 -13.37 -2.59 -0.49
CA GLU A 166 -14.11 -3.81 -0.12
C GLU A 166 -14.37 -3.92 1.39
N ILE A 167 -13.48 -3.34 2.22
CA ILE A 167 -13.69 -3.24 3.68
C ILE A 167 -14.17 -1.84 4.10
N GLY A 168 -14.26 -0.90 3.16
CA GLY A 168 -14.73 0.47 3.38
C GLY A 168 -13.77 1.34 4.18
N LEU A 169 -12.46 1.05 4.14
CA LEU A 169 -11.43 1.80 4.88
C LEU A 169 -10.36 2.39 3.96
N ALA A 170 -9.70 3.44 4.43
CA ALA A 170 -8.44 3.93 3.86
C ALA A 170 -7.44 4.27 4.96
N ALA A 171 -6.15 4.14 4.66
CA ALA A 171 -5.06 4.56 5.54
C ALA A 171 -4.29 5.70 4.88
N GLY A 172 -4.22 6.84 5.55
CA GLY A 172 -3.48 8.02 5.10
C GLY A 172 -2.17 8.17 5.85
N ALA A 173 -1.07 8.37 5.14
CA ALA A 173 0.20 8.78 5.71
C ALA A 173 0.30 10.30 5.52
N CYS A 174 0.28 11.06 6.62
CA CYS A 174 0.06 12.50 6.59
C CYS A 174 1.10 13.26 7.41
N SER A 175 1.22 14.58 7.25
CA SER A 175 2.29 15.42 7.83
C SER A 175 2.38 15.34 9.37
N GLY A 176 2.97 14.26 9.89
CA GLY A 176 3.12 13.95 11.31
C GLY A 176 2.25 12.81 11.85
N ASN A 177 1.30 12.26 11.08
CA ASN A 177 0.37 11.24 11.58
C ASN A 177 0.03 10.18 10.53
N GLY A 178 -0.16 8.95 10.99
CA GLY A 178 -0.92 7.92 10.27
C GLY A 178 -2.39 8.04 10.64
N ILE A 179 -3.29 8.08 9.66
CA ILE A 179 -4.73 8.20 9.89
C ILE A 179 -5.49 7.04 9.28
N LEU A 180 -6.62 6.69 9.89
CA LEU A 180 -7.59 5.74 9.38
C LEU A 180 -8.88 6.46 9.01
N LEU A 181 -9.40 6.19 7.81
CA LEU A 181 -10.59 6.81 7.25
C LEU A 181 -11.69 5.77 6.98
N ASP A 182 -12.93 6.14 7.26
CA ASP A 182 -14.13 5.47 6.71
C ASP A 182 -14.33 6.04 5.31
N ILE A 183 -14.45 5.16 4.31
CA ILE A 183 -14.65 5.52 2.91
C ILE A 183 -15.89 4.86 2.30
N LYS A 184 -16.84 4.39 3.12
CA LYS A 184 -18.10 3.81 2.63
C LYS A 184 -18.94 4.80 1.83
N ASP A 185 -18.82 6.08 2.16
CA ASP A 185 -19.22 7.18 1.30
C ASP A 185 -17.95 7.80 0.70
N PRO A 186 -17.59 7.47 -0.55
CA PRO A 186 -16.37 7.98 -1.17
C PRO A 186 -16.43 9.50 -1.39
N VAL A 187 -17.61 10.13 -1.39
CA VAL A 187 -17.71 11.58 -1.49
C VAL A 187 -17.37 12.23 -0.16
N ASN A 188 -17.62 11.58 0.97
CA ASN A 188 -17.44 12.17 2.30
C ASN A 188 -16.65 11.24 3.24
N PRO A 189 -15.36 10.98 2.96
CA PRO A 189 -14.54 10.17 3.86
C PRO A 189 -14.42 10.83 5.24
N LYS A 190 -14.35 10.00 6.28
CA LYS A 190 -14.35 10.45 7.68
C LYS A 190 -13.16 9.91 8.44
N LEU A 191 -12.47 10.75 9.20
CA LEU A 191 -11.44 10.33 10.14
C LEU A 191 -12.05 9.43 11.23
N ILE A 192 -11.51 8.23 11.42
CA ILE A 192 -11.92 7.29 12.48
C ILE A 192 -10.87 7.21 13.60
N ASP A 193 -9.60 7.19 13.22
CA ASP A 193 -8.49 7.08 14.16
C ASP A 193 -7.23 7.76 13.61
N ALA A 194 -6.35 8.17 14.49
CA ALA A 194 -5.07 8.77 14.13
C ALA A 194 -4.01 8.36 15.14
N VAL A 195 -2.82 8.04 14.63
CA VAL A 195 -1.63 7.69 15.40
C VAL A 195 -0.49 8.64 15.04
N ASN A 196 0.40 8.87 15.99
CA ASN A 196 1.68 9.53 15.78
C ASN A 196 2.76 8.60 16.38
N ASP A 197 3.98 8.73 15.87
CA ASP A 197 5.14 7.96 16.29
C ASP A 197 6.31 8.93 16.43
N PRO A 198 6.90 9.07 17.63
CA PRO A 198 8.03 9.97 17.84
C PRO A 198 9.30 9.52 17.10
N ASN A 199 9.35 8.26 16.64
CA ASN A 199 10.44 7.69 15.85
C ASN A 199 10.18 7.78 14.35
N TYR A 200 9.07 8.36 13.90
CA TYR A 200 8.89 8.70 12.49
C TYR A 200 9.46 10.09 12.24
N ALA A 201 9.85 10.35 10.99
CA ALA A 201 10.25 11.66 10.49
C ALA A 201 9.32 12.13 9.36
N TYR A 202 8.94 11.21 8.48
CA TYR A 202 8.07 11.49 7.35
C TYR A 202 7.15 10.32 7.07
N TRP A 203 5.87 10.46 7.43
CA TRP A 203 4.84 9.47 7.13
C TRP A 203 4.58 9.48 5.62
N HIS A 204 5.10 8.46 4.94
CA HIS A 204 5.15 8.44 3.48
C HIS A 204 3.98 7.66 2.87
N SER A 205 3.79 6.40 3.27
CA SER A 205 2.79 5.49 2.69
C SER A 205 2.20 4.52 3.71
N ALA A 206 1.09 3.87 3.34
CA ALA A 206 0.42 2.86 4.16
C ALA A 206 0.00 1.63 3.33
N SER A 207 -0.11 0.45 3.94
CA SER A 207 -0.66 -0.76 3.31
C SER A 207 -1.42 -1.60 4.34
N PHE A 208 -2.53 -2.21 3.95
CA PHE A 208 -3.27 -3.12 4.83
C PHE A 208 -2.77 -4.56 4.68
N SER A 209 -2.89 -5.38 5.72
CA SER A 209 -2.94 -6.85 5.52
C SER A 209 -4.12 -7.21 4.64
N ASN A 210 -4.09 -8.37 3.98
CA ASN A 210 -5.17 -8.74 3.06
C ASN A 210 -6.53 -8.85 3.78
N ASP A 211 -6.54 -9.29 5.04
CA ASP A 211 -7.75 -9.39 5.86
C ASP A 211 -8.18 -8.06 6.51
N GLY A 212 -7.44 -6.97 6.28
CA GLY A 212 -7.71 -5.64 6.83
C GLY A 212 -7.46 -5.49 8.33
N LYS A 213 -6.82 -6.47 9.00
CA LYS A 213 -6.60 -6.42 10.46
C LYS A 213 -5.27 -5.81 10.89
N LYS A 214 -4.44 -5.40 9.94
CA LYS A 214 -3.14 -4.75 10.20
C LYS A 214 -2.92 -3.62 9.21
N VAL A 215 -2.17 -2.62 9.64
CA VAL A 215 -1.71 -1.53 8.79
C VAL A 215 -0.20 -1.37 8.97
N VAL A 216 0.52 -1.32 7.85
CA VAL A 216 1.95 -1.02 7.80
C VAL A 216 2.09 0.42 7.31
N PHE A 217 2.55 1.31 8.17
CA PHE A 217 2.97 2.65 7.75
C PHE A 217 4.47 2.65 7.45
N THR A 218 4.93 3.59 6.63
CA THR A 218 6.31 3.70 6.15
C THR A 218 6.87 5.08 6.47
N ASP A 219 8.03 5.12 7.13
CA ASP A 219 8.79 6.34 7.43
C ASP A 219 9.86 6.58 6.37
N GLU A 220 9.71 7.61 5.55
CA GLU A 220 10.72 8.01 4.55
C GLU A 220 11.64 9.10 5.12
N TRP A 221 12.28 8.79 6.24
CA TRP A 221 13.23 9.69 6.86
C TRP A 221 14.35 10.14 5.89
N GLY A 222 14.60 11.45 5.85
CA GLY A 222 15.57 12.05 4.92
C GLY A 222 15.05 12.17 3.48
N GLY A 223 13.76 11.93 3.23
CA GLY A 223 13.08 12.15 1.95
C GLY A 223 13.69 11.34 0.80
N GLY A 224 14.17 10.14 1.11
CA GLY A 224 14.81 9.27 0.13
C GLY A 224 16.22 9.68 -0.30
N LEU A 225 16.73 10.83 0.16
CA LEU A 225 18.06 11.34 -0.23
C LEU A 225 19.16 10.93 0.76
N GLY A 226 18.82 10.63 2.02
CA GLY A 226 19.79 10.35 3.07
C GLY A 226 20.17 8.87 3.19
N ALA A 227 21.39 8.61 3.65
CA ALA A 227 21.80 7.27 4.08
C ALA A 227 21.26 6.96 5.48
N ARG A 228 20.06 6.37 5.55
CA ARG A 228 19.35 6.09 6.83
C ARG A 228 19.34 4.62 7.23
N CYS A 229 20.10 3.77 6.56
CA CYS A 229 20.21 2.35 6.87
C CYS A 229 21.59 1.95 7.41
N ARG A 230 22.30 2.90 8.04
CA ARG A 230 23.67 2.65 8.51
C ARG A 230 23.68 1.80 9.76
N ALA A 231 24.79 1.13 10.04
CA ALA A 231 24.94 0.25 11.19
C ALA A 231 24.73 0.96 12.55
N ASN A 232 24.91 2.28 12.61
CA ASN A 232 24.71 3.10 13.80
C ASN A 232 23.33 3.78 13.85
N ASP A 233 22.52 3.69 12.79
CA ASP A 233 21.15 4.20 12.82
C ASP A 233 20.26 3.24 13.61
N PRO A 234 19.43 3.73 14.55
CA PRO A 234 18.42 2.90 15.20
C PRO A 234 17.51 2.19 14.17
N ASN A 235 17.24 0.90 14.40
CA ASN A 235 16.41 0.08 13.51
C ASN A 235 14.93 0.48 13.44
N LYS A 236 14.51 1.51 14.19
CA LYS A 236 13.17 2.08 14.20
C LYS A 236 13.07 3.41 13.45
N TRP A 237 14.18 3.97 12.99
CA TRP A 237 14.22 5.21 12.21
C TRP A 237 14.25 4.89 10.72
N GLY A 238 13.46 5.60 9.91
CA GLY A 238 13.36 5.32 8.48
C GLY A 238 12.84 3.90 8.19
N ALA A 239 11.98 3.40 9.08
CA ALA A 239 11.51 2.03 9.14
C ALA A 239 10.00 1.95 8.85
N ASN A 240 9.45 0.74 8.81
CA ASN A 240 8.01 0.56 8.91
C ASN A 240 7.57 0.42 10.37
N ALA A 241 6.40 0.96 10.69
CA ALA A 241 5.66 0.72 11.91
C ALA A 241 4.43 -0.12 11.59
N LEU A 242 4.27 -1.22 12.31
CA LEU A 242 3.18 -2.17 12.15
C LEU A 242 2.14 -1.90 13.24
N PHE A 243 0.89 -1.78 12.82
CA PHE A 243 -0.24 -1.59 13.70
C PHE A 243 -1.23 -2.74 13.52
N ARG A 244 -1.85 -3.17 14.62
CA ARG A 244 -3.07 -3.97 14.59
C ARG A 244 -4.26 -3.05 14.39
N LEU A 245 -5.27 -3.54 13.68
CA LEU A 245 -6.55 -2.87 13.48
C LEU A 245 -7.67 -3.74 14.05
N THR A 246 -8.24 -3.28 15.16
CA THR A 246 -9.38 -3.91 15.83
C THR A 246 -10.40 -2.84 16.16
N ASP A 247 -11.68 -3.06 15.81
CA ASP A 247 -12.77 -2.12 16.07
C ASP A 247 -12.48 -0.68 15.60
N ASN A 248 -11.88 -0.58 14.40
CA ASN A 248 -11.42 0.67 13.79
C ASN A 248 -10.41 1.46 14.65
N LYS A 249 -9.65 0.78 15.52
CA LYS A 249 -8.57 1.36 16.31
C LYS A 249 -7.22 0.76 15.96
N LEU A 250 -6.25 1.62 15.75
CA LEU A 250 -4.87 1.28 15.50
C LEU A 250 -4.14 1.10 16.84
N SER A 251 -3.52 -0.05 17.04
CA SER A 251 -2.60 -0.28 18.16
C SER A 251 -1.24 -0.70 17.66
N PHE A 252 -0.20 0.03 18.08
CA PHE A 252 1.18 -0.24 17.69
C PHE A 252 1.58 -1.66 18.10
N ALA A 253 2.23 -2.38 17.19
CA ALA A 253 2.74 -3.73 17.41
C ALA A 253 4.27 -3.74 17.48
N SER A 254 4.93 -3.40 16.37
CA SER A 254 6.39 -3.44 16.27
C SER A 254 6.90 -2.58 15.12
N TYR A 255 8.23 -2.56 14.96
CA TYR A 255 8.89 -1.97 13.80
C TYR A 255 9.48 -3.05 12.90
N TYR A 256 9.65 -2.72 11.63
CA TYR A 256 10.46 -3.48 10.69
C TYR A 256 11.38 -2.57 9.88
N LYS A 257 12.65 -2.94 9.82
CA LYS A 257 13.65 -2.35 8.93
C LYS A 257 14.41 -3.47 8.25
N LEU A 258 14.90 -3.24 7.02
CA LEU A 258 15.75 -4.23 6.38
C LEU A 258 16.93 -4.61 7.31
N PRO A 259 17.33 -5.89 7.40
CA PRO A 259 18.39 -6.29 8.32
C PRO A 259 19.80 -5.89 7.87
N ALA A 260 20.02 -5.76 6.55
CA ALA A 260 21.34 -5.47 5.99
C ALA A 260 21.69 -3.99 6.14
N ALA A 261 22.65 -3.68 7.00
CA ALA A 261 23.19 -2.34 7.13
C ALA A 261 23.87 -1.89 5.83
N GLN A 262 23.67 -0.62 5.47
CA GLN A 262 24.20 0.03 4.27
C GLN A 262 25.28 1.06 4.63
N GLY A 263 26.07 1.47 3.64
CA GLY A 263 27.13 2.48 3.78
C GLY A 263 26.63 3.93 3.78
N ASP A 264 27.55 4.86 4.07
CA ASP A 264 27.26 6.30 4.06
C ASP A 264 27.01 6.88 2.65
N SER A 265 27.39 6.16 1.59
CA SER A 265 27.20 6.54 0.19
C SER A 265 25.87 6.04 -0.41
N GLU A 266 25.03 5.39 0.40
CA GLU A 266 23.79 4.74 -0.05
C GLU A 266 22.56 5.43 0.54
N ASN A 267 21.84 6.19 -0.29
CA ASN A 267 20.51 6.65 0.14
C ASN A 267 19.62 5.43 0.36
N CYS A 268 19.11 5.27 1.56
CA CYS A 268 18.37 4.07 1.97
C CYS A 268 17.40 4.42 3.07
N VAL A 269 16.13 4.11 2.84
CA VAL A 269 15.02 4.27 3.76
C VAL A 269 13.81 3.49 3.26
N ALA A 270 12.87 3.13 4.15
CA ALA A 270 11.66 2.43 3.77
C ALA A 270 10.84 3.22 2.74
N HIS A 271 10.39 2.57 1.67
CA HIS A 271 9.61 3.25 0.64
C HIS A 271 8.48 2.36 0.09
N ASN A 272 7.98 2.64 -1.10
CA ASN A 272 6.79 2.01 -1.67
C ASN A 272 6.91 0.49 -1.88
N GLY A 273 5.80 -0.22 -1.63
CA GLY A 273 5.70 -1.67 -1.73
C GLY A 273 4.26 -2.17 -1.88
N SER A 274 4.09 -3.47 -2.14
CA SER A 274 2.78 -4.13 -2.24
C SER A 274 2.77 -5.48 -1.52
N LEU A 275 1.58 -6.05 -1.31
CA LEU A 275 1.44 -7.42 -0.86
C LEU A 275 1.90 -8.41 -1.94
N ILE A 276 2.42 -9.56 -1.49
CA ILE A 276 2.56 -10.77 -2.31
C ILE A 276 1.48 -11.76 -1.88
N PRO A 277 0.67 -12.29 -2.81
CA PRO A 277 -0.51 -13.08 -2.49
C PRO A 277 -0.15 -14.53 -2.11
N VAL A 278 0.72 -14.76 -1.11
CA VAL A 278 0.93 -16.10 -0.56
C VAL A 278 -0.23 -16.43 0.39
N PRO A 279 -0.99 -17.51 0.17
CA PRO A 279 -2.17 -17.83 0.99
C PRO A 279 -1.80 -18.08 2.45
N GLY A 280 -2.56 -17.49 3.37
CA GLY A 280 -2.37 -17.67 4.82
C GLY A 280 -1.14 -16.98 5.41
N ARG A 281 -0.55 -16.04 4.67
CA ARG A 281 0.56 -15.19 5.11
C ARG A 281 0.31 -13.75 4.68
N ASP A 282 0.82 -12.82 5.47
CA ASP A 282 0.92 -11.42 5.12
C ASP A 282 2.37 -11.12 4.75
N ILE A 283 2.66 -11.02 3.45
CA ILE A 283 4.00 -10.75 2.92
C ILE A 283 3.95 -9.44 2.15
N LYS A 284 4.87 -8.52 2.43
CA LYS A 284 5.04 -7.26 1.71
C LYS A 284 6.40 -7.25 1.02
N VAL A 285 6.42 -7.06 -0.30
CA VAL A 285 7.62 -6.65 -1.04
C VAL A 285 7.73 -5.13 -0.97
N GLN A 286 8.92 -4.62 -0.71
CA GLN A 286 9.13 -3.19 -0.51
C GLN A 286 10.48 -2.74 -1.02
N ALA A 287 10.52 -1.55 -1.62
CA ALA A 287 11.75 -0.89 -2.01
C ALA A 287 12.37 -0.09 -0.85
N TRP A 288 13.71 -0.04 -0.84
CA TRP A 288 14.54 0.62 0.16
C TRP A 288 15.62 1.51 -0.49
N TYR A 289 15.32 2.12 -1.64
CA TYR A 289 16.27 2.89 -2.43
C TYR A 289 17.54 2.09 -2.75
N GLN A 290 18.74 2.60 -2.43
CA GLN A 290 19.99 1.89 -2.73
C GLN A 290 20.19 0.64 -1.88
N GLY A 291 19.48 0.52 -0.75
CA GLY A 291 19.37 -0.73 0.00
C GLY A 291 18.58 -1.82 -0.72
N GLY A 292 18.04 -1.53 -1.91
CA GLY A 292 17.44 -2.49 -2.81
C GLY A 292 16.01 -2.86 -2.45
N ILE A 293 15.71 -4.15 -2.38
CA ILE A 293 14.36 -4.69 -2.18
C ILE A 293 14.38 -5.66 -1.02
N SER A 294 13.39 -5.56 -0.14
CA SER A 294 13.20 -6.49 0.96
C SER A 294 11.79 -7.06 0.97
N LEU A 295 11.67 -8.36 1.25
CA LEU A 295 10.40 -9.05 1.47
C LEU A 295 10.23 -9.32 2.96
N MET A 296 9.26 -8.64 3.55
CA MET A 296 8.86 -8.78 4.94
C MET A 296 7.69 -9.76 5.07
N ASP A 297 7.82 -10.80 5.89
CA ASP A 297 6.66 -11.50 6.44
C ASP A 297 6.22 -10.81 7.74
N PHE A 298 4.98 -10.33 7.75
CA PHE A 298 4.33 -9.68 8.89
C PHE A 298 3.02 -10.38 9.29
N THR A 299 2.95 -11.69 9.01
CA THR A 299 1.84 -12.55 9.47
C THR A 299 1.70 -12.49 10.99
N ASP A 300 2.81 -12.40 11.71
CA ASP A 300 2.85 -11.96 13.10
C ASP A 300 3.36 -10.52 13.17
N PRO A 301 2.50 -9.52 13.47
CA PRO A 301 2.91 -8.13 13.50
C PRO A 301 3.80 -7.79 14.71
N ASP A 302 3.94 -8.67 15.71
CA ASP A 302 4.91 -8.46 16.80
C ASP A 302 6.34 -8.86 16.40
N ASN A 303 6.47 -9.77 15.45
CA ASN A 303 7.75 -10.37 15.07
C ASN A 303 7.92 -10.41 13.54
N PRO A 304 7.84 -9.26 12.83
CA PRO A 304 8.07 -9.23 11.40
C PRO A 304 9.54 -9.55 11.08
N PHE A 305 9.79 -10.25 9.99
CA PHE A 305 11.15 -10.62 9.60
C PHE A 305 11.32 -10.72 8.08
N GLU A 306 12.56 -10.61 7.61
CA GLU A 306 12.91 -10.71 6.20
C GLU A 306 12.93 -12.17 5.73
N ILE A 307 12.29 -12.44 4.60
CA ILE A 307 12.21 -13.78 4.00
C ILE A 307 12.97 -13.92 2.67
N ALA A 308 13.25 -12.80 2.01
CA ALA A 308 14.07 -12.67 0.82
C ALA A 308 14.45 -11.20 0.63
N TYR A 309 15.53 -10.95 -0.12
CA TYR A 309 15.98 -9.60 -0.44
C TYR A 309 16.74 -9.58 -1.76
N PHE A 310 16.92 -8.38 -2.29
CA PHE A 310 17.91 -8.06 -3.31
C PHE A 310 18.69 -6.84 -2.82
N ASP A 311 19.98 -7.01 -2.59
CA ASP A 311 20.88 -5.91 -2.25
C ASP A 311 21.41 -5.31 -3.55
N ARG A 312 21.29 -3.98 -3.68
CA ARG A 312 21.62 -3.26 -4.89
C ARG A 312 23.01 -2.62 -4.80
N GLY A 313 23.49 -2.28 -3.61
CA GLY A 313 24.75 -1.57 -3.38
C GLY A 313 24.73 -0.10 -3.84
N PRO A 314 25.84 0.65 -3.64
CA PRO A 314 25.92 2.07 -4.00
C PRO A 314 26.05 2.28 -5.51
N ILE A 315 25.54 3.43 -6.00
CA ILE A 315 25.85 3.94 -7.35
C ILE A 315 27.33 4.23 -7.46
N ASP A 316 27.85 4.96 -6.47
CA ASP A 316 29.25 5.34 -6.37
C ASP A 316 29.71 4.97 -4.95
N PRO A 317 30.77 4.17 -4.80
CA PRO A 317 31.19 3.69 -3.49
C PRO A 317 31.67 4.82 -2.56
N ASN A 318 32.06 5.97 -3.10
CA ASN A 318 32.69 7.05 -2.34
C ASN A 318 31.80 8.29 -2.18
N MET A 319 30.72 8.41 -2.96
CA MET A 319 29.84 9.58 -2.95
C MET A 319 28.37 9.17 -2.92
N LEU A 320 27.59 9.84 -2.06
CA LEU A 320 26.14 9.67 -2.08
C LEU A 320 25.57 10.32 -3.33
N VAL A 321 25.02 9.48 -4.20
CA VAL A 321 24.26 9.87 -5.40
C VAL A 321 22.87 9.27 -5.27
N LEU A 322 21.83 10.08 -5.50
CA LEU A 322 20.45 9.59 -5.51
C LEU A 322 20.30 8.45 -6.51
N GLY A 323 19.86 7.30 -6.01
CA GLY A 323 19.59 6.13 -6.82
C GLY A 323 18.74 5.11 -6.07
N GLY A 324 18.66 3.91 -6.63
CA GLY A 324 17.98 2.78 -6.01
C GLY A 324 16.54 2.61 -6.46
N HIS A 325 15.91 1.57 -5.93
CA HIS A 325 14.52 1.26 -6.24
C HIS A 325 13.60 2.26 -5.54
N TRP A 326 12.85 3.04 -6.31
CA TRP A 326 11.79 3.92 -5.81
C TRP A 326 10.54 3.12 -5.45
N SER A 327 10.25 2.02 -6.13
CA SER A 327 9.11 1.17 -5.77
C SER A 327 9.37 -0.26 -6.18
N ALA A 328 8.78 -1.22 -5.47
CA ALA A 328 8.79 -2.63 -5.83
C ALA A 328 7.39 -3.21 -5.64
N TYR A 329 6.77 -3.69 -6.72
CA TYR A 329 5.39 -4.16 -6.72
C TYR A 329 5.28 -5.56 -7.31
N TRP A 330 4.49 -6.41 -6.67
CA TRP A 330 4.12 -7.72 -7.20
C TRP A 330 3.03 -7.59 -8.26
N TYR A 331 3.25 -8.19 -9.43
CA TYR A 331 2.23 -8.30 -10.47
C TYR A 331 2.37 -9.63 -11.20
N ASN A 332 1.35 -10.49 -11.09
CA ASN A 332 1.17 -11.71 -11.88
C ASN A 332 2.40 -12.65 -11.96
N GLY A 333 3.14 -12.82 -10.85
CA GLY A 333 4.28 -13.74 -10.74
C GLY A 333 5.65 -13.07 -10.67
N HIS A 334 5.72 -11.76 -10.93
CA HIS A 334 6.98 -11.02 -10.91
C HIS A 334 6.92 -9.85 -9.95
N ILE A 335 8.10 -9.41 -9.50
CA ILE A 335 8.28 -8.13 -8.81
C ILE A 335 8.82 -7.13 -9.83
N TYR A 336 8.06 -6.08 -10.11
CA TYR A 336 8.46 -4.97 -10.96
C TYR A 336 8.99 -3.84 -10.08
N ALA A 337 10.26 -3.48 -10.27
CA ALA A 337 10.93 -2.48 -9.46
C ALA A 337 11.47 -1.32 -10.29
N SER A 338 10.93 -0.13 -10.06
CA SER A 338 11.38 1.10 -10.73
C SER A 338 12.62 1.61 -10.02
N GLU A 339 13.73 1.70 -10.73
CA GLU A 339 15.04 2.11 -10.24
C GLU A 339 15.42 3.46 -10.85
N ILE A 340 15.78 4.43 -10.00
CA ILE A 340 15.93 5.84 -10.38
C ILE A 340 16.98 6.07 -11.48
N ALA A 341 18.08 5.31 -11.46
CA ALA A 341 19.23 5.50 -12.35
C ALA A 341 19.27 4.49 -13.52
N ARG A 342 18.79 3.26 -13.32
CA ARG A 342 18.88 2.13 -14.26
C ARG A 342 17.56 1.84 -14.99
N GLY A 343 16.43 2.36 -14.51
CA GLY A 343 15.12 2.20 -15.15
C GLY A 343 14.23 1.16 -14.47
N LEU A 344 14.13 -0.05 -15.02
CA LEU A 344 13.21 -1.09 -14.54
C LEU A 344 13.94 -2.42 -14.38
N ASP A 345 13.90 -2.98 -13.17
CA ASP A 345 14.28 -4.37 -12.91
C ASP A 345 13.01 -5.21 -12.73
N ILE A 346 13.03 -6.46 -13.22
CA ILE A 346 11.95 -7.44 -13.05
C ILE A 346 12.54 -8.69 -12.40
N PHE A 347 12.01 -9.06 -11.24
CA PHE A 347 12.50 -10.19 -10.46
C PHE A 347 11.47 -11.33 -10.40
N GLU A 348 11.97 -12.55 -10.29
CA GLU A 348 11.21 -13.74 -9.96
C GLU A 348 11.61 -14.24 -8.57
N LEU A 349 10.64 -14.80 -7.83
CA LEU A 349 10.93 -15.43 -6.56
C LEU A 349 11.50 -16.83 -6.77
N THR A 350 12.50 -17.18 -5.97
CA THR A 350 13.04 -18.54 -5.88
C THR A 350 12.78 -19.11 -4.49
N PRO A 351 12.65 -20.44 -4.35
CA PRO A 351 12.47 -21.05 -3.05
C PRO A 351 13.59 -20.71 -2.07
N THR A 352 13.21 -20.37 -0.84
CA THR A 352 14.13 -20.13 0.28
C THR A 352 13.76 -21.04 1.45
N LYS A 353 14.53 -21.00 2.55
CA LYS A 353 14.14 -21.67 3.79
C LYS A 353 12.80 -21.17 4.36
N PHE A 354 12.37 -19.96 3.98
CA PHE A 354 11.15 -19.31 4.46
C PHE A 354 10.00 -19.32 3.47
N LEU A 355 10.24 -19.70 2.21
CA LEU A 355 9.26 -19.65 1.14
C LEU A 355 9.43 -20.86 0.22
N THR A 356 8.45 -21.76 0.18
CA THR A 356 8.52 -22.96 -0.66
C THR A 356 8.08 -22.71 -2.09
N GLN A 357 8.40 -23.63 -3.01
CA GLN A 357 7.90 -23.56 -4.39
C GLN A 357 6.36 -23.61 -4.46
N ASN A 358 5.68 -24.36 -3.58
CA ASN A 358 4.22 -24.38 -3.58
C ASN A 358 3.63 -23.03 -3.15
N GLU A 359 4.27 -22.33 -2.22
CA GLU A 359 3.86 -20.98 -1.81
C GLU A 359 4.03 -19.96 -2.94
N ILE A 360 5.14 -20.04 -3.68
CA ILE A 360 5.38 -19.22 -4.87
C ILE A 360 4.32 -19.50 -5.95
N ASN A 361 4.13 -20.77 -6.31
CA ASN A 361 3.12 -21.17 -7.31
C ASN A 361 1.69 -20.78 -6.88
N ALA A 362 1.39 -20.81 -5.58
CA ALA A 362 0.09 -20.37 -5.06
C ALA A 362 -0.10 -18.86 -5.16
N ALA A 363 0.97 -18.06 -5.01
CA ALA A 363 0.94 -16.63 -5.26
C ALA A 363 0.78 -16.30 -6.75
N GLU A 364 1.48 -17.03 -7.63
CA GLU A 364 1.35 -16.90 -9.10
C GLU A 364 -0.05 -17.25 -9.61
N ALA A 365 -0.79 -18.08 -8.88
CA ALA A 365 -2.18 -18.44 -9.22
C ALA A 365 -3.16 -17.27 -9.05
N VAL A 366 -2.78 -16.22 -8.29
CA VAL A 366 -3.56 -14.99 -8.19
C VAL A 366 -3.13 -14.06 -9.31
N ARG A 367 -4.06 -13.76 -10.22
CA ARG A 367 -3.82 -12.88 -11.36
C ARG A 367 -4.86 -11.78 -11.43
N VAL A 368 -4.42 -10.59 -11.81
CA VAL A 368 -5.27 -9.43 -12.05
C VAL A 368 -4.96 -8.82 -13.42
N ALA A 369 -5.98 -8.30 -14.09
CA ALA A 369 -5.81 -7.67 -15.40
C ALA A 369 -5.05 -6.34 -15.31
N ALA A 370 -5.33 -5.56 -14.26
CA ALA A 370 -4.67 -4.30 -13.96
C ALA A 370 -4.38 -4.24 -12.46
N LEU A 371 -3.33 -3.50 -12.07
CA LEU A 371 -2.96 -3.31 -10.67
C LEU A 371 -2.77 -1.82 -10.40
N ASN A 372 -3.45 -1.32 -9.38
CA ASN A 372 -3.16 -0.05 -8.74
C ASN A 372 -2.95 -0.33 -7.25
N VAL A 373 -1.71 -0.20 -6.77
CA VAL A 373 -1.34 -0.62 -5.42
C VAL A 373 -1.98 0.26 -4.33
N GLN A 374 -2.27 1.53 -4.65
CA GLN A 374 -2.94 2.46 -3.74
C GLN A 374 -4.46 2.23 -3.68
N ASN A 375 -5.05 1.55 -4.66
CA ASN A 375 -6.40 0.97 -4.58
C ASN A 375 -6.27 -0.51 -4.26
N GLN A 376 -6.01 -0.83 -2.99
CA GLN A 376 -5.76 -2.19 -2.56
C GLN A 376 -7.02 -3.04 -2.74
N GLU A 377 -6.96 -3.97 -3.69
CA GLU A 377 -8.01 -4.96 -3.92
C GLU A 377 -7.85 -6.15 -2.97
N LYS A 378 -8.98 -6.76 -2.60
CA LYS A 378 -8.96 -7.97 -1.79
C LYS A 378 -8.37 -9.12 -2.61
N ILE A 379 -7.29 -9.71 -2.10
CA ILE A 379 -6.71 -10.91 -2.68
C ILE A 379 -7.58 -12.11 -2.32
N GLU A 380 -8.04 -12.82 -3.35
CA GLU A 380 -8.74 -14.09 -3.22
C GLU A 380 -7.97 -15.19 -3.94
N TRP A 381 -7.83 -16.34 -3.28
CA TRP A 381 -7.10 -17.48 -3.82
C TRP A 381 -8.06 -18.49 -4.46
N PRO A 382 -7.72 -19.04 -5.64
CA PRO A 382 -8.53 -20.10 -6.24
C PRO A 382 -8.42 -21.37 -5.39
N ARG A 383 -9.45 -22.22 -5.37
CA ARG A 383 -9.47 -23.45 -4.54
C ARG A 383 -8.72 -24.60 -5.21
N THR A 384 -7.50 -24.35 -5.63
CA THR A 384 -6.69 -25.32 -6.37
C THR A 384 -5.83 -26.17 -5.42
N LEU A 385 -5.40 -27.32 -5.92
CA LEU A 385 -4.55 -28.23 -5.14
C LEU A 385 -3.14 -27.65 -4.88
N VAL A 386 -2.67 -26.68 -5.68
CA VAL A 386 -1.42 -25.96 -5.40
C VAL A 386 -1.53 -25.06 -4.17
N VAL A 387 -2.66 -24.38 -3.99
CA VAL A 387 -2.96 -23.61 -2.78
C VAL A 387 -3.07 -24.55 -1.56
N ALA A 388 -3.66 -25.73 -1.71
CA ALA A 388 -3.66 -26.74 -0.66
C ALA A 388 -2.25 -27.19 -0.26
N LYS A 389 -1.34 -27.40 -1.23
CA LYS A 389 0.06 -27.74 -0.95
C LYS A 389 0.79 -26.60 -0.21
N ALA A 390 0.55 -25.34 -0.57
CA ALA A 390 1.11 -24.20 0.15
C ALA A 390 0.70 -24.20 1.64
N TYR A 391 -0.58 -24.46 1.95
CA TYR A 391 -1.02 -24.61 3.34
C TYR A 391 -0.36 -25.80 4.06
N LEU A 392 -0.18 -26.94 3.38
CA LEU A 392 0.51 -28.09 3.96
C LEU A 392 1.97 -27.76 4.32
N ASP A 393 2.68 -27.05 3.45
CA ASP A 393 4.07 -26.62 3.69
C ASP A 393 4.15 -25.69 4.91
N GLN A 394 3.19 -24.77 5.05
CA GLN A 394 3.10 -23.89 6.22
C GLN A 394 2.76 -24.65 7.51
N LEU A 395 1.82 -25.59 7.46
CA LEU A 395 1.40 -26.39 8.62
C LEU A 395 2.49 -27.39 9.07
N GLU A 396 3.32 -27.87 8.14
CA GLU A 396 4.51 -28.66 8.48
C GLU A 396 5.54 -27.78 9.17
N ARG A 397 5.81 -26.59 8.63
CA ARG A 397 6.77 -25.64 9.20
C ARG A 397 6.37 -25.14 10.59
N SER A 398 5.07 -24.92 10.84
CA SER A 398 4.56 -24.57 12.18
C SER A 398 4.36 -25.78 13.10
N GLN A 399 4.59 -26.99 12.61
CA GLN A 399 4.35 -28.26 13.32
C GLN A 399 2.90 -28.40 13.81
N ALA A 400 1.95 -27.73 13.15
CA ALA A 400 0.53 -27.77 13.51
C ALA A 400 -0.12 -29.15 13.23
N LEU A 401 0.50 -29.97 12.39
CA LEU A 401 0.09 -31.35 12.11
C LEU A 401 1.28 -32.32 12.24
N PRO A 402 1.06 -33.57 12.69
CA PRO A 402 2.10 -34.59 12.68
C PRO A 402 2.61 -34.87 11.26
N GLY A 403 3.92 -35.09 11.11
CA GLY A 403 4.55 -35.34 9.80
C GLY A 403 3.93 -36.51 9.02
N SER A 404 3.50 -37.58 9.71
CA SER A 404 2.79 -38.70 9.07
C SER A 404 1.46 -38.27 8.45
N ARG A 405 0.77 -37.30 9.06
CA ARG A 405 -0.49 -36.75 8.55
C ARG A 405 -0.25 -35.81 7.38
N ILE A 406 0.80 -34.99 7.44
CA ILE A 406 1.26 -34.18 6.30
C ILE A 406 1.57 -35.07 5.09
N ALA A 407 2.35 -36.13 5.29
CA ALA A 407 2.68 -37.09 4.23
C ALA A 407 1.43 -37.74 3.62
N ALA A 408 0.47 -38.16 4.45
CA ALA A 408 -0.79 -38.75 3.97
C ALA A 408 -1.63 -37.75 3.15
N LEU A 409 -1.69 -36.48 3.57
CA LEU A 409 -2.39 -35.41 2.85
C LEU A 409 -1.72 -35.12 1.50
N ARG A 410 -0.38 -34.98 1.48
CA ARG A 410 0.41 -34.80 0.24
C ARG A 410 0.19 -35.95 -0.74
N GLN A 411 0.22 -37.20 -0.26
CA GLN A 411 -0.01 -38.37 -1.09
C GLN A 411 -1.42 -38.39 -1.69
N ALA A 412 -2.44 -38.02 -0.91
CA ALA A 412 -3.81 -37.94 -1.38
C ALA A 412 -3.97 -36.86 -2.47
N ILE A 413 -3.36 -35.69 -2.27
CA ILE A 413 -3.35 -34.60 -3.28
C ILE A 413 -2.63 -35.06 -4.55
N GLN A 414 -1.44 -35.65 -4.43
CA GLN A 414 -0.68 -36.14 -5.58
C GLN A 414 -1.46 -37.20 -6.36
N THR A 415 -2.18 -38.09 -5.67
CA THR A 415 -3.03 -39.11 -6.30
C THR A 415 -4.19 -38.46 -7.05
N ALA A 416 -4.84 -37.45 -6.47
CA ALA A 416 -5.91 -36.71 -7.12
C ALA A 416 -5.40 -35.99 -8.39
N GLU A 417 -4.26 -35.30 -8.33
CA GLU A 417 -3.65 -34.64 -9.49
C GLU A 417 -3.28 -35.63 -10.59
N SER A 418 -2.58 -36.73 -10.23
CA SER A 418 -2.14 -37.76 -11.18
C SER A 418 -3.32 -38.49 -11.85
N SER A 419 -4.46 -38.55 -11.16
CA SER A 419 -5.70 -39.11 -11.71
C SER A 419 -6.46 -38.14 -12.63
N ASN A 420 -6.02 -36.88 -12.76
CA ASN A 420 -6.77 -35.78 -13.32
C ASN A 420 -8.12 -35.56 -12.59
N MET A 421 -8.07 -35.54 -11.26
CA MET A 421 -9.20 -35.28 -10.35
C MET A 421 -10.41 -36.21 -10.56
N ARG A 422 -10.18 -37.51 -10.71
CA ARG A 422 -11.27 -38.50 -10.79
C ARG A 422 -12.16 -38.45 -9.54
N ARG A 423 -13.46 -38.69 -9.72
CA ARG A 423 -14.48 -38.64 -8.64
C ARG A 423 -14.09 -39.42 -7.38
N ARG A 424 -13.48 -40.60 -7.52
CA ARG A 424 -13.04 -41.43 -6.39
C ARG A 424 -11.94 -40.76 -5.56
N ASP A 425 -11.00 -40.10 -6.23
CA ASP A 425 -9.81 -39.49 -5.61
C ASP A 425 -10.21 -38.14 -4.98
N LEU A 426 -11.15 -37.42 -5.60
CA LEU A 426 -11.83 -36.27 -4.98
C LEU A 426 -12.64 -36.66 -3.73
N ALA A 427 -13.36 -37.78 -3.77
CA ALA A 427 -14.08 -38.29 -2.60
C ALA A 427 -13.10 -38.62 -1.45
N LYS A 428 -11.91 -39.13 -1.79
CA LYS A 428 -10.84 -39.36 -0.80
C LYS A 428 -10.37 -38.04 -0.18
N LEU A 429 -10.09 -36.99 -0.97
CA LEU A 429 -9.72 -35.67 -0.43
C LEU A 429 -10.81 -35.12 0.50
N LYS A 430 -12.07 -35.14 0.06
CA LYS A 430 -13.22 -34.69 0.84
C LYS A 430 -13.35 -35.44 2.17
N SER A 431 -13.03 -36.74 2.20
CA SER A 431 -13.08 -37.53 3.43
C SER A 431 -12.04 -37.12 4.48
N LEU A 432 -10.97 -36.41 4.09
CA LEU A 432 -9.92 -35.94 5.00
C LEU A 432 -10.28 -34.60 5.65
N ALA A 433 -11.14 -33.79 5.02
CA ALA A 433 -11.49 -32.45 5.48
C ALA A 433 -12.05 -32.39 6.92
N PRO A 434 -12.99 -33.25 7.36
CA PRO A 434 -13.54 -33.18 8.72
C PRO A 434 -12.48 -33.31 9.82
N SER A 435 -11.41 -34.05 9.56
CA SER A 435 -10.32 -34.18 10.51
C SER A 435 -9.52 -32.89 10.63
N LEU A 436 -9.35 -32.14 9.53
CA LEU A 436 -8.63 -30.86 9.52
C LEU A 436 -9.43 -29.78 10.26
N GLU A 437 -10.75 -29.74 10.04
CA GLU A 437 -11.66 -28.84 10.75
C GLU A 437 -11.60 -29.05 12.27
N LYS A 438 -11.58 -30.30 12.73
CA LYS A 438 -11.39 -30.63 14.15
C LYS A 438 -10.06 -30.10 14.68
N SER A 439 -8.97 -30.25 13.92
CA SER A 439 -7.67 -29.71 14.31
C SER A 439 -7.65 -28.18 14.33
N ALA A 440 -8.40 -27.53 13.45
CA ALA A 440 -8.51 -26.08 13.42
C ALA A 440 -9.13 -25.51 14.70
N VAL A 441 -10.05 -26.24 15.34
CA VAL A 441 -10.68 -25.84 16.61
C VAL A 441 -9.72 -26.05 17.80
N ILE A 442 -8.81 -27.02 17.71
CA ILE A 442 -7.93 -27.42 18.82
C ILE A 442 -6.63 -26.61 18.84
N THR A 443 -6.14 -26.15 17.69
CA THR A 443 -4.89 -25.39 17.62
C THR A 443 -5.01 -24.04 18.35
N LYS A 444 -3.94 -23.66 19.07
CA LYS A 444 -3.85 -22.37 19.76
C LYS A 444 -3.43 -21.22 18.83
N SER A 445 -2.86 -21.55 17.67
CA SER A 445 -2.40 -20.59 16.68
C SER A 445 -3.57 -20.19 15.78
N ALA A 446 -3.98 -18.92 15.83
CA ALA A 446 -5.04 -18.39 14.98
C ALA A 446 -4.69 -18.50 13.48
N ALA A 447 -3.40 -18.32 13.14
CA ALA A 447 -2.90 -18.51 11.79
C ALA A 447 -3.07 -19.97 11.32
N ASP A 448 -2.67 -20.94 12.15
CA ASP A 448 -2.81 -22.36 11.78
C ASP A 448 -4.27 -22.82 11.78
N SER A 449 -5.13 -22.25 12.64
CA SER A 449 -6.57 -22.49 12.61
C SER A 449 -7.15 -22.09 11.26
N THR A 450 -6.80 -20.89 10.79
CA THR A 450 -7.22 -20.36 9.48
C THR A 450 -6.70 -21.23 8.33
N ARG A 451 -5.42 -21.61 8.36
CA ARG A 451 -4.81 -22.49 7.34
C ARG A 451 -5.48 -23.87 7.28
N LEU A 452 -5.78 -24.46 8.42
CA LEU A 452 -6.48 -25.76 8.50
C LEU A 452 -7.89 -25.69 7.95
N GLN A 453 -8.64 -24.62 8.26
CA GLN A 453 -9.98 -24.39 7.70
C GLN A 453 -9.93 -24.20 6.18
N ALA A 454 -9.03 -23.34 5.71
CA ALA A 454 -8.87 -23.08 4.28
C ALA A 454 -8.45 -24.33 3.50
N LEU A 455 -7.51 -25.12 4.04
CA LEU A 455 -7.13 -26.41 3.48
C LEU A 455 -8.33 -27.37 3.43
N ALA A 456 -9.11 -27.48 4.50
CA ALA A 456 -10.29 -28.32 4.53
C ALA A 456 -11.32 -27.93 3.46
N GLU A 457 -11.56 -26.63 3.26
CA GLU A 457 -12.46 -26.12 2.22
C GLU A 457 -11.99 -26.48 0.81
N ILE A 458 -10.69 -26.34 0.53
CA ILE A 458 -10.12 -26.76 -0.75
C ILE A 458 -10.30 -28.27 -0.96
N LEU A 459 -10.02 -29.10 0.05
CA LEU A 459 -10.15 -30.56 -0.08
C LEU A 459 -11.60 -31.02 -0.28
N LYS A 460 -12.60 -30.27 0.20
CA LYS A 460 -14.01 -30.59 -0.03
C LYS A 460 -14.44 -30.37 -1.48
N ARG A 461 -13.90 -29.33 -2.13
CA ARG A 461 -14.32 -28.85 -3.46
C ARG A 461 -13.14 -28.23 -4.22
N PRO A 462 -12.14 -29.03 -4.63
CA PRO A 462 -11.01 -28.50 -5.36
C PRO A 462 -11.42 -28.10 -6.77
N GLU A 463 -10.91 -26.96 -7.23
CA GLU A 463 -11.05 -26.44 -8.58
C GLU A 463 -9.91 -26.95 -9.46
N GLY A 464 -10.20 -27.15 -10.75
CA GLY A 464 -9.19 -27.53 -11.73
C GLY A 464 -8.29 -26.35 -12.09
N SER A 465 -7.06 -26.64 -12.54
CA SER A 465 -6.14 -25.61 -13.02
C SER A 465 -6.68 -24.82 -14.22
N SER A 466 -7.61 -25.41 -15.01
CA SER A 466 -8.25 -24.76 -16.17
C SER A 466 -9.47 -23.90 -15.84
N SER A 467 -9.95 -23.89 -14.59
CA SER A 467 -11.11 -23.09 -14.18
C SER A 467 -10.76 -21.70 -13.64
N VAL A 468 -9.48 -21.37 -13.51
CA VAL A 468 -9.02 -20.04 -13.11
C VAL A 468 -9.05 -19.13 -14.33
N LYS A 469 -10.18 -18.45 -14.58
CA LYS A 469 -10.22 -17.35 -15.54
C LYS A 469 -9.59 -16.11 -14.89
N PRO A 470 -8.70 -15.40 -15.60
CA PRO A 470 -8.14 -14.14 -15.13
C PRO A 470 -9.20 -13.05 -14.97
#